data_AF-A0A1M7ADE1-F1
#
_entry.id   AF-A0A1M7ADE1-F1
#
_cell.length_a   1.000
_cell.length_b   1.000
_cell.length_c   1.000
_cell.angle_alpha   90.00
_cell.angle_beta   90.00
_cell.angle_gamma   90.00
#
_symmetry.space_group_name_H-M   'P 1'
#
loop_
_entity.id
_entity.type
_entity.pdbx_description
1 polymer ?
#
loop_
_entity_poly.entity_id
_entity_poly.type
_entity_poly.pdbx_seq_one_letter_code
_entity_poly.pdbx_strand_id
1 'polypeptide(L)'
;MGVIGFLIGLVVNAGAVYLIYWFFRTIIRRYYGSVRSANPFQAGWAQLLDQYESSHGVLRMVQFSARIGGIWYNDVLQIGFDAQDVVIRNTMGFSSLVRIPYSHIELLQQPEPFKATSLSETEYTPGLFQVGMVEVGLDAYWTAQFLQRMAAADTSLSKNEKGT
;
A
#
# COMPACT_ATOMS: atom_id res chain seq x y z
N MET A 1 -5.18 -49.94 22.85
CA MET A 1 -4.96 -48.83 21.89
C MET A 1 -3.63 -49.11 21.21
N GLY A 2 -3.68 -49.76 20.04
CA GLY A 2 -2.53 -50.44 19.44
C GLY A 2 -1.53 -49.50 18.77
N VAL A 3 -0.26 -49.93 18.75
CA VAL A 3 0.91 -49.26 18.14
C VAL A 3 0.64 -48.75 16.72
N ILE A 4 -0.25 -49.42 15.97
CA ILE A 4 -0.68 -49.06 14.62
C ILE A 4 -1.39 -47.70 14.59
N GLY A 5 -2.26 -47.40 15.57
CA GLY A 5 -2.95 -46.11 15.65
C GLY A 5 -2.02 -44.94 15.91
N PHE A 6 -0.94 -45.17 16.67
CA PHE A 6 0.10 -44.17 16.93
C PHE A 6 0.93 -43.86 15.69
N LEU A 7 1.31 -44.89 14.92
CA LEU A 7 2.09 -44.73 13.69
C LEU A 7 1.29 -43.98 12.60
N ILE A 8 0.00 -44.25 12.45
CA ILE A 8 -0.87 -43.54 11.50
C ILE A 8 -0.97 -42.06 11.87
N GLY A 9 -1.12 -41.74 13.16
CA GLY A 9 -1.17 -40.35 13.63
C GLY A 9 0.13 -39.58 13.38
N LEU A 10 1.27 -40.25 13.42
CA LEU A 10 2.60 -39.66 13.16
C LEU A 10 2.80 -39.33 11.68
N VAL A 11 2.36 -40.23 10.78
CA VAL A 11 2.44 -40.01 9.32
C VAL A 11 1.54 -38.86 8.87
N VAL A 12 0.32 -38.76 9.41
CA VAL A 12 -0.60 -37.66 9.09
C VAL A 12 -0.05 -36.31 9.58
N ASN A 13 0.52 -36.27 10.79
CA ASN A 13 1.17 -35.06 11.30
C ASN A 13 2.39 -34.66 10.46
N ALA A 14 3.24 -35.62 10.11
CA ALA A 14 4.41 -35.33 9.26
C ALA A 14 3.99 -34.80 7.88
N GLY A 15 2.92 -35.33 7.29
CA GLY A 15 2.33 -34.82 6.06
C GLY A 15 1.79 -33.40 6.19
N ALA A 16 1.07 -33.10 7.28
CA ALA A 16 0.55 -31.76 7.55
C ALA A 16 1.68 -30.74 7.76
N VAL A 17 2.70 -31.09 8.55
CA VAL A 17 3.89 -30.24 8.77
C VAL A 17 4.65 -30.01 7.47
N TYR A 18 4.77 -31.04 6.63
CA TYR A 18 5.43 -30.92 5.33
C TYR A 18 4.65 -30.02 4.36
N LEU A 19 3.31 -30.12 4.32
CA LEU A 19 2.47 -29.25 3.49
C LEU A 19 2.53 -27.80 3.97
N ILE A 20 2.48 -27.57 5.29
CA ILE A 20 2.65 -26.23 5.87
C ILE A 20 4.03 -25.69 5.50
N TYR A 21 5.10 -26.46 5.73
CA TYR A 21 6.46 -26.08 5.38
C TYR A 21 6.61 -25.76 3.88
N TRP A 22 6.03 -26.58 3.01
CA TRP A 22 6.09 -26.37 1.56
C TRP A 22 5.30 -25.11 1.16
N PHE A 23 4.11 -24.90 1.72
CA PHE A 23 3.29 -23.71 1.48
C PHE A 23 4.02 -22.43 1.90
N PHE A 24 4.57 -22.40 3.11
CA PHE A 24 5.41 -21.29 3.59
C PHE A 24 6.66 -21.11 2.73
N ARG A 25 7.38 -22.18 2.38
CA ARG A 25 8.57 -22.09 1.51
C ARG A 25 8.26 -21.53 0.13
N THR A 26 7.10 -21.85 -0.42
CA THR A 26 6.69 -21.41 -1.76
C THR A 26 6.27 -19.94 -1.74
N ILE A 27 5.54 -19.53 -0.71
CA ILE A 27 5.22 -18.12 -0.46
C ILE A 27 6.51 -17.33 -0.22
N ILE A 28 7.40 -17.81 0.66
CA ILE A 28 8.65 -17.12 0.98
C ILE A 28 9.52 -16.95 -0.28
N ARG A 29 9.66 -17.98 -1.12
CA ARG A 29 10.42 -17.86 -2.38
C ARG A 29 9.79 -16.91 -3.39
N ARG A 30 8.46 -16.83 -3.45
CA ARG A 30 7.75 -15.97 -4.42
C ARG A 30 7.70 -14.50 -3.97
N TYR A 31 7.81 -14.23 -2.66
CA TYR A 31 7.65 -12.90 -2.08
C TYR A 31 8.94 -12.30 -1.44
N TYR A 32 9.95 -13.10 -1.07
CA TYR A 32 11.12 -12.66 -0.26
C TYR A 32 12.48 -12.91 -0.93
N GLY A 33 12.57 -12.73 -2.24
CA GLY A 33 13.82 -12.87 -2.99
C GLY A 33 14.93 -11.84 -2.67
N SER A 34 14.71 -10.90 -1.75
CA SER A 34 15.74 -9.97 -1.29
C SER A 34 15.70 -9.77 0.23
N VAL A 35 16.89 -9.85 0.81
CA VAL A 35 17.18 -9.95 2.24
C VAL A 35 16.94 -8.61 2.93
N ARG A 36 15.98 -8.57 3.86
CA ARG A 36 15.99 -7.87 5.17
C ARG A 36 14.63 -8.09 5.80
N SER A 37 14.60 -8.28 7.11
CA SER A 37 13.39 -8.55 7.90
C SER A 37 12.42 -7.36 7.89
N ALA A 38 11.74 -7.13 6.77
CA ALA A 38 10.61 -6.23 6.70
C ALA A 38 9.37 -7.04 7.09
N ASN A 39 8.62 -6.52 8.06
CA ASN A 39 7.36 -7.08 8.51
C ASN A 39 6.48 -7.40 7.27
N PRO A 40 6.06 -8.67 7.07
CA PRO A 40 5.22 -9.09 5.93
C PRO A 40 3.98 -8.21 5.75
N PHE A 41 3.51 -7.65 6.86
CA PHE A 41 2.28 -6.87 6.96
C PHE A 41 2.50 -5.36 6.70
N GLN A 42 3.73 -4.94 6.36
CA GLN A 42 4.08 -3.53 6.12
C GLN A 42 5.07 -3.32 4.96
N ALA A 43 5.23 -4.29 4.06
CA ALA A 43 6.31 -4.29 3.06
C ALA A 43 6.41 -3.00 2.23
N GLY A 44 5.27 -2.37 1.85
CA GLY A 44 5.27 -1.08 1.17
C GLY A 44 5.44 0.12 2.11
N TRP A 45 4.88 0.05 3.34
CA TRP A 45 4.96 1.16 4.31
C TRP A 45 6.37 1.39 4.83
N ALA A 46 7.11 0.31 5.13
CA ALA A 46 8.51 0.42 5.57
C ALA A 46 9.40 1.04 4.50
N GLN A 47 9.15 0.75 3.22
CA GLN A 47 9.88 1.36 2.11
C GLN A 47 9.55 2.85 1.93
N LEU A 48 8.27 3.23 2.10
CA LEU A 48 7.88 4.63 2.12
C LEU A 48 8.53 5.39 3.27
N LEU A 49 8.62 4.79 4.46
CA LEU A 49 9.31 5.42 5.60
C LEU A 49 10.81 5.60 5.31
N ASP A 50 11.50 4.58 4.81
CA ASP A 50 12.93 4.67 4.50
C ASP A 50 13.25 5.83 3.53
N GLN A 51 12.34 6.14 2.60
CA GLN A 51 12.55 7.18 1.59
C GLN A 51 11.99 8.55 1.96
N TYR A 52 10.90 8.61 2.73
CA TYR A 52 10.06 9.80 2.88
C TYR A 52 9.66 10.07 4.34
N GLU A 53 10.27 9.42 5.32
CA GLU A 53 10.01 9.67 6.74
C GLU A 53 10.16 11.17 7.06
N SER A 54 9.18 11.71 7.77
CA SER A 54 9.16 13.11 8.16
C SER A 54 8.55 13.29 9.54
N SER A 55 9.10 14.22 10.32
CA SER A 55 8.49 14.67 11.57
C SER A 55 7.41 15.75 11.38
N HIS A 56 7.29 16.30 10.17
CA HIS A 56 6.45 17.48 9.90
C HIS A 56 5.10 17.10 9.30
N GLY A 57 4.10 16.98 10.17
CA GLY A 57 2.70 16.82 9.77
C GLY A 57 2.09 18.07 9.14
N VAL A 58 0.89 17.92 8.59
CA VAL A 58 0.05 19.02 8.10
C VAL A 58 -1.12 19.24 9.05
N LEU A 59 -1.61 20.47 9.13
CA LEU A 59 -2.65 20.89 10.08
C LEU A 59 -4.00 20.18 9.90
N ARG A 60 -4.33 19.74 8.67
CA ARG A 60 -5.59 19.08 8.35
C ARG A 60 -5.30 17.74 7.69
N MET A 61 -5.36 16.67 8.48
CA MET A 61 -5.27 15.30 7.98
C MET A 61 -6.64 14.61 8.15
N VAL A 62 -7.05 13.85 7.15
CA VAL A 62 -8.35 13.15 7.12
C VAL A 62 -8.09 11.65 7.04
N GLN A 63 -8.89 10.85 7.73
CA GLN A 63 -8.80 9.39 7.62
C GLN A 63 -9.14 8.92 6.20
N PHE A 64 -8.37 7.96 5.72
CA PHE A 64 -8.60 7.34 4.43
C PHE A 64 -8.14 5.89 4.42
N SER A 65 -8.62 5.18 3.40
CA SER A 65 -8.24 3.80 3.11
C SER A 65 -7.39 3.75 1.85
N ALA A 66 -6.33 2.96 1.86
CA ALA A 66 -5.45 2.80 0.71
C ALA A 66 -4.76 1.44 0.72
N ARG A 67 -4.43 0.95 -0.48
CA ARG A 67 -3.50 -0.16 -0.68
C ARG A 67 -2.09 0.40 -0.74
N ILE A 68 -1.16 -0.07 0.08
CA ILE A 68 0.25 0.31 0.00
C ILE A 68 1.09 -0.97 -0.17
N GLY A 69 1.78 -1.06 -1.29
CA GLY A 69 2.32 -2.31 -1.82
C GLY A 69 1.19 -3.32 -2.04
N GLY A 70 1.32 -4.49 -1.42
CA GLY A 70 0.32 -5.57 -1.50
C GLY A 70 -0.77 -5.55 -0.42
N ILE A 71 -0.87 -4.51 0.40
CA ILE A 71 -1.65 -4.54 1.65
C ILE A 71 -2.66 -3.40 1.70
N TRP A 72 -3.90 -3.72 2.04
CA TRP A 72 -4.95 -2.74 2.30
C TRP A 72 -4.90 -2.25 3.75
N TYR A 73 -4.85 -0.93 3.89
CA TYR A 73 -4.96 -0.23 5.15
C TYR A 73 -6.33 0.43 5.19
N ASN A 74 -7.24 -0.12 5.99
CA ASN A 74 -8.61 0.35 6.07
C ASN A 74 -8.76 1.30 7.27
N ASP A 75 -8.98 2.59 6.99
CA ASP A 75 -9.26 3.67 7.95
C ASP A 75 -8.20 3.90 9.05
N VAL A 76 -7.03 3.26 8.93
CA VAL A 76 -5.88 3.44 9.83
C VAL A 76 -4.88 4.48 9.32
N LEU A 77 -5.05 4.95 8.08
CA LEU A 77 -4.21 5.98 7.50
C LEU A 77 -4.90 7.34 7.58
N GLN A 78 -4.10 8.39 7.70
CA GLN A 78 -4.55 9.76 7.54
C GLN A 78 -3.77 10.44 6.42
N ILE A 79 -4.44 11.21 5.59
CA ILE A 79 -3.86 11.96 4.49
C ILE A 79 -4.03 13.46 4.71
N GLY A 80 -2.96 14.22 4.51
CA GLY A 80 -2.97 15.67 4.45
C GLY A 80 -2.31 16.13 3.15
N PHE A 81 -2.82 17.20 2.56
CA PHE A 81 -2.27 17.79 1.34
C PHE A 81 -1.57 19.09 1.69
N ASP A 82 -0.34 19.24 1.20
CA ASP A 82 0.43 20.47 1.19
C ASP A 82 0.54 21.01 -0.25
N ALA A 83 1.18 22.15 -0.43
CA ALA A 83 1.32 22.81 -1.74
C ALA A 83 2.13 21.96 -2.74
N GLN A 84 3.16 21.27 -2.28
CA GLN A 84 4.10 20.50 -3.11
C GLN A 84 4.17 19.02 -2.74
N ASP A 85 3.61 18.66 -1.58
CA ASP A 85 3.71 17.31 -1.05
C ASP A 85 2.35 16.80 -0.60
N VAL A 86 2.23 15.49 -0.56
CA VAL A 86 1.20 14.79 0.21
C VAL A 86 1.84 14.18 1.45
N VAL A 87 1.16 14.27 2.57
CA VAL A 87 1.61 13.71 3.84
C VAL A 87 0.66 12.60 4.25
N ILE A 88 1.20 11.42 4.52
CA ILE A 88 0.47 10.26 4.97
C ILE A 88 0.96 9.91 6.37
N ARG A 89 0.03 9.73 7.30
CA ARG A 89 0.30 9.23 8.65
C ARG A 89 -0.33 7.86 8.78
N ASN A 90 0.43 6.89 9.27
CA ASN A 90 -0.13 5.64 9.74
C ASN A 90 -0.39 5.75 11.24
N THR A 91 -1.64 5.54 11.66
CA THR A 91 -2.05 5.62 13.07
C THR A 91 -2.02 4.26 13.78
N MET A 92 -1.67 3.19 13.06
CA MET A 92 -1.58 1.84 13.61
C MET A 92 -0.26 1.63 14.38
N GLY A 93 -0.35 1.48 15.70
CA GLY A 93 0.78 1.13 16.58
C GLY A 93 1.69 2.31 16.93
N PHE A 94 2.51 2.78 15.98
CA PHE A 94 3.36 3.95 16.13
C PHE A 94 2.99 4.97 15.06
N SER A 95 2.69 6.21 15.48
CA SER A 95 2.31 7.30 14.57
C SER A 95 3.51 7.72 13.71
N SER A 96 3.76 7.00 12.62
CA SER A 96 4.80 7.31 11.64
C SER A 96 4.23 8.17 10.52
N LEU A 97 5.01 9.16 10.09
CA LEU A 97 4.64 10.17 9.09
C LEU A 97 5.56 10.07 7.88
N VAL A 98 4.95 10.10 6.70
CA VAL A 98 5.61 10.02 5.40
C VAL A 98 5.21 11.27 4.61
N ARG A 99 6.17 12.03 4.09
CA ARG A 99 5.93 13.22 3.26
C ARG A 99 6.49 12.97 1.87
N ILE A 100 5.59 12.86 0.89
CA ILE A 100 5.91 12.48 -0.48
C ILE A 100 5.71 13.71 -1.38
N PRO A 101 6.75 14.21 -2.05
CA PRO A 101 6.61 15.26 -3.05
C PRO A 101 5.76 14.77 -4.23
N TYR A 102 4.87 15.62 -4.76
CA TYR A 102 4.03 15.23 -5.92
C TYR A 102 4.86 14.85 -7.15
N SER A 103 6.06 15.43 -7.30
CA SER A 103 7.00 15.11 -8.38
C SER A 103 7.52 13.67 -8.35
N HIS A 104 7.37 12.96 -7.23
CA HIS A 104 7.79 11.56 -7.08
C HIS A 104 6.63 10.57 -7.21
N ILE A 105 5.45 11.06 -7.60
CA ILE A 105 4.22 10.30 -7.70
C ILE A 105 3.85 10.17 -9.16
N GLU A 106 3.83 8.95 -9.67
CA GLU A 106 3.44 8.65 -11.04
C GLU A 106 2.11 7.91 -11.04
N LEU A 107 1.20 8.31 -11.93
CA LEU A 107 -0.05 7.60 -12.13
C LEU A 107 0.19 6.40 -13.05
N LEU A 108 0.04 5.18 -12.51
CA LEU A 108 0.16 3.94 -13.29
C LEU A 108 -1.17 3.55 -13.94
N GLN A 109 -2.27 3.70 -13.19
CA GLN A 109 -3.60 3.31 -13.66
C GLN A 109 -4.65 4.31 -13.17
N GLN A 110 -5.42 4.86 -14.11
CA GLN A 110 -6.59 5.67 -13.79
C GLN A 110 -7.71 4.81 -13.19
N PRO A 111 -8.51 5.36 -12.25
CA PRO A 111 -9.64 4.64 -11.70
C PRO A 111 -10.68 4.50 -12.81
N GLU A 112 -11.15 3.27 -13.07
CA GLU A 112 -12.22 3.10 -14.06
C GLU A 112 -13.57 3.58 -13.47
N PRO A 113 -14.38 4.29 -14.26
CA PRO A 113 -15.73 4.64 -13.86
C PRO A 113 -16.59 3.39 -13.72
N PHE A 114 -17.54 3.47 -12.79
CA PHE A 114 -18.55 2.47 -12.47
C PHE A 114 -19.15 1.80 -13.72
N LYS A 115 -18.94 0.49 -13.87
CA LYS A 115 -19.69 -0.35 -14.82
C LYS A 115 -20.62 -1.27 -14.02
N ALA A 116 -21.87 -0.87 -13.85
CA ALA A 116 -22.90 -1.80 -13.43
C ALA A 116 -23.18 -2.79 -14.58
N THR A 117 -22.61 -3.98 -14.52
CA THR A 117 -23.11 -5.11 -15.31
C THR A 117 -24.33 -5.71 -14.59
N SER A 118 -25.38 -6.05 -15.34
CA SER A 118 -26.71 -6.36 -14.77
C SER A 118 -26.79 -7.66 -13.93
N LEU A 119 -25.66 -8.31 -13.63
CA LEU A 119 -25.62 -9.68 -13.10
C LEU A 119 -24.54 -9.98 -12.05
N SER A 120 -23.62 -9.07 -11.71
CA SER A 120 -22.48 -9.48 -10.86
C SER A 120 -21.97 -8.36 -9.97
N GLU A 121 -21.42 -8.80 -8.85
CA GLU A 121 -20.75 -8.06 -7.79
C GLU A 121 -20.02 -6.80 -8.30
N THR A 122 -20.22 -5.72 -7.57
CA THR A 122 -19.70 -4.40 -7.90
C THR A 122 -18.16 -4.44 -7.93
N GLU A 123 -17.57 -4.52 -9.11
CA GLU A 123 -16.11 -4.57 -9.26
C GLU A 123 -15.57 -3.14 -9.33
N TYR A 124 -14.86 -2.75 -8.27
CA TYR A 124 -14.23 -1.45 -8.12
C TYR A 124 -12.75 -1.55 -8.53
N THR A 125 -12.34 -0.85 -9.59
CA THR A 125 -10.92 -0.75 -9.97
C THR A 125 -10.29 0.47 -9.30
N PRO A 126 -9.42 0.31 -8.29
CA PRO A 126 -8.73 1.42 -7.66
C PRO A 126 -7.80 2.15 -8.64
N GLY A 127 -7.61 3.45 -8.42
CA GLY A 127 -6.53 4.18 -9.06
C GLY A 127 -5.19 3.71 -8.50
N LEU A 128 -4.23 3.44 -9.37
CA LEU A 128 -2.91 2.94 -8.99
C LEU A 128 -1.85 3.99 -9.25
N PHE A 129 -1.05 4.27 -8.24
CA PHE A 129 0.05 5.22 -8.26
C PHE A 129 1.36 4.51 -7.92
N GLN A 130 2.46 4.96 -8.50
CA GLN A 130 3.80 4.58 -8.11
C GLN A 130 4.39 5.71 -7.27
N VAL A 131 4.92 5.36 -6.09
CA VAL A 131 5.65 6.29 -5.22
C VAL A 131 7.01 5.68 -4.91
N GLY A 132 8.06 6.20 -5.55
CA GLY A 132 9.38 5.55 -5.52
C GLY A 132 9.27 4.11 -6.03
N MET A 133 9.55 3.12 -5.16
CA MET A 133 9.46 1.69 -5.49
C MET A 133 8.15 1.03 -5.03
N VAL A 134 7.20 1.80 -4.50
CA VAL A 134 5.98 1.28 -3.87
C VAL A 134 4.74 1.64 -4.70
N GLU A 135 3.93 0.62 -5.00
CA GLU A 135 2.60 0.82 -5.58
C GLU A 135 1.59 1.25 -4.50
N VAL A 136 0.85 2.31 -4.74
CA VAL A 136 -0.22 2.81 -3.86
C VAL A 136 -1.55 2.80 -4.62
N GLY A 137 -2.51 2.00 -4.15
CA GLY A 137 -3.86 1.95 -4.66
C GLY A 137 -4.80 2.85 -3.84
N LEU A 138 -5.54 3.73 -4.50
CA LEU A 138 -6.51 4.62 -3.90
C LEU A 138 -7.91 4.36 -4.45
N ASP A 139 -8.94 4.63 -3.64
CA ASP A 139 -10.31 4.64 -4.15
C ASP A 139 -10.55 5.83 -5.11
N ALA A 140 -11.73 5.90 -5.73
CA ALA A 140 -11.97 6.82 -6.83
C ALA A 140 -12.08 8.25 -6.31
N TYR A 141 -12.61 8.40 -5.11
CA TYR A 141 -12.72 9.69 -4.44
C TYR A 141 -11.32 10.25 -4.14
N TRP A 142 -10.47 9.47 -3.49
CA TRP A 142 -9.11 9.88 -3.15
C TRP A 142 -8.22 10.03 -4.37
N THR A 143 -8.38 9.16 -5.37
CA THR A 143 -7.68 9.27 -6.65
C THR A 143 -7.98 10.60 -7.35
N ALA A 144 -9.25 11.00 -7.41
CA ALA A 144 -9.64 12.28 -8.02
C ALA A 144 -9.06 13.47 -7.26
N GLN A 145 -9.09 13.44 -5.92
CA GLN A 145 -8.46 14.48 -5.09
C GLN A 145 -6.95 14.55 -5.34
N PHE A 146 -6.27 13.40 -5.42
CA PHE A 146 -4.83 13.32 -5.68
C PHE A 146 -4.45 13.95 -7.01
N LEU A 147 -5.13 13.55 -8.09
CA LEU A 147 -4.84 14.06 -9.44
C LEU A 147 -5.08 15.56 -9.55
N GLN A 148 -6.13 16.08 -8.91
CA GLN A 148 -6.39 17.51 -8.88
C GLN A 148 -5.26 18.29 -8.20
N ARG A 149 -4.69 17.74 -7.12
CA ARG A 149 -3.60 18.38 -6.36
C ARG A 149 -2.28 18.33 -7.10
N MET A 150 -1.94 17.21 -7.73
CA MET A 150 -0.75 17.08 -8.57
C MET A 150 -0.78 18.09 -9.72
N ALA A 151 -1.90 18.19 -10.45
CA ALA A 151 -2.04 19.16 -11.54
C ALA A 151 -1.92 20.62 -11.08
N ALA A 152 -2.43 20.93 -9.87
CA ALA A 152 -2.29 22.26 -9.28
C ALA A 152 -0.84 22.59 -8.88
N ALA A 153 -0.09 21.60 -8.37
CA ALA A 153 1.32 21.75 -8.01
C ALA A 153 2.18 22.02 -9.26
N ASP A 154 1.98 21.27 -10.35
CA ASP A 154 2.72 21.47 -11.62
C ASP A 154 2.53 22.88 -12.20
N THR A 155 1.29 23.38 -12.12
CA THR A 155 0.96 24.74 -12.57
C THR A 155 1.69 25.81 -11.75
N SER A 156 1.87 25.59 -10.45
CA SER A 156 2.57 26.53 -9.57
C SER A 156 4.08 26.60 -9.84
N LEU A 157 4.69 25.46 -10.20
CA LEU A 157 6.09 25.37 -10.61
C LEU A 157 6.34 26.11 -11.92
N SER A 158 5.50 25.89 -12.93
CA SER A 158 5.64 26.54 -14.24
C SER A 158 5.49 28.07 -14.19
N LYS A 159 4.70 28.59 -13.24
CA LYS A 159 4.52 30.04 -13.07
C LYS A 159 5.74 30.72 -12.44
N ASN A 160 6.48 30.02 -11.58
CA ASN A 160 7.68 30.57 -10.94
C ASN A 160 8.86 30.67 -11.91
N GLU A 161 8.96 29.79 -12.90
CA GLU A 161 10.05 29.83 -13.89
C GLU A 161 9.89 30.91 -14.96
N LYS A 162 8.66 31.39 -15.21
CA LYS A 162 8.39 32.49 -16.16
C LYS A 162 8.40 33.88 -15.52
N GLY A 163 8.72 33.98 -14.23
CA GLY A 163 8.67 35.20 -13.43
C GLY A 163 10.02 35.82 -13.07
N THR A 164 11.13 35.32 -13.62
CA THR A 164 12.48 35.90 -13.56
C THR A 164 12.92 36.36 -14.93
#